data_AF-A0A955FPK7-F1
#
_entry.id   AF-A0A955FPK7-F1
#
_cell.length_a   1.000
_cell.length_b   1.000
_cell.length_c   1.000
_cell.angle_alpha   90.00
_cell.angle_beta   90.00
_cell.angle_gamma   90.00
#
_symmetry.space_group_name_H-M   'P 1'
#
loop_
_entity.id
_entity.type
_entity.pdbx_description
1 polymer ?
#
loop_
_entity_poly.entity_id
_entity_poly.type
_entity_poly.pdbx_seq_one_letter_code
_entity_poly.pdbx_strand_id
1 'polypeptide(L)'
;MKWLWKLVGRIVFWASWPVLAVYTPHTQRTRVLIVSEGKVLVVRGWISAGKWGLPGGGLHRGEDPPTGACREVREETGLRV
;
A
#
# COMPACT_ATOMS: atom_id res chain seq x y z
N MET A 1 15.17 20.85 16.29
CA MET A 1 13.81 20.41 16.69
C MET A 1 13.14 19.37 15.78
N LYS A 2 13.50 19.19 14.49
CA LYS A 2 12.89 18.17 13.60
C LYS A 2 13.23 16.71 13.96
N TRP A 3 14.31 16.48 14.72
CA TRP A 3 14.76 15.15 15.13
C TRP A 3 13.85 14.51 16.19
N LEU A 4 13.32 15.31 17.12
CA LEU A 4 12.42 14.83 18.17
C LEU A 4 11.11 14.29 17.56
N TRP A 5 10.55 14.97 16.57
CA TRP A 5 9.36 14.52 15.84
C TRP A 5 9.57 13.21 15.07
N LYS A 6 10.78 12.98 14.53
CA LYS A 6 11.14 11.70 13.88
C LYS A 6 11.26 10.56 14.89
N LEU A 7 11.78 10.84 16.10
CA LEU A 7 11.91 9.86 17.17
C LEU A 7 10.52 9.45 17.70
N VAL A 8 9.66 10.44 17.98
CA VAL A 8 8.28 10.23 18.42
C VAL A 8 7.50 9.43 17.38
N GLY A 9 7.60 9.78 16.08
CA GLY A 9 6.94 9.03 15.01
C GLY A 9 7.39 7.57 14.93
N ARG A 10 8.69 7.28 15.13
CA ARG A 10 9.19 5.89 15.19
C ARG A 10 8.64 5.13 16.38
N ILE A 11 8.58 5.75 17.55
CA ILE A 11 8.07 5.11 18.77
C ILE A 11 6.58 4.80 18.62
N VAL A 12 5.78 5.75 18.14
CA VAL A 12 4.34 5.55 17.92
C VAL A 12 4.10 4.45 16.88
N PHE A 13 4.84 4.43 15.78
CA PHE A 13 4.74 3.37 14.77
C PHE A 13 5.01 1.98 15.38
N TRP A 14 6.13 1.82 16.09
CA TRP A 14 6.50 0.53 16.71
C TRP A 14 5.58 0.13 17.86
N ALA A 15 5.01 1.09 18.61
CA ALA A 15 4.02 0.81 19.65
C ALA A 15 2.66 0.41 19.06
N SER A 16 2.29 0.98 17.90
CA SER A 16 1.05 0.64 17.19
C SER A 16 1.16 -0.68 16.40
N TRP A 17 2.37 -1.10 16.04
CA TRP A 17 2.61 -2.27 15.19
C TRP A 17 2.03 -3.57 15.74
N PRO A 18 2.14 -3.94 17.03
CA PRO A 18 1.52 -5.15 17.58
C PRO A 18 -0.01 -5.11 17.53
N VAL A 19 -0.60 -3.94 17.80
CA VAL A 19 -2.05 -3.74 17.75
C VAL A 19 -2.56 -3.86 16.32
N LEU A 20 -1.88 -3.21 15.37
CA LEU A 20 -2.17 -3.34 13.95
C LEU A 20 -1.96 -4.79 13.49
N ALA A 21 -0.91 -5.48 13.93
CA ALA A 21 -0.68 -6.88 13.56
C ALA A 21 -1.81 -7.81 14.03
N VAL A 22 -2.41 -7.53 15.19
CA VAL A 22 -3.55 -8.29 15.75
C VAL A 22 -4.89 -7.90 15.10
N TYR A 23 -5.06 -6.66 14.65
CA TYR A 23 -6.30 -6.20 13.98
C TYR A 23 -6.31 -6.39 12.46
N THR A 24 -5.14 -6.55 11.83
CA THR A 24 -5.00 -6.78 10.39
C THR A 24 -4.61 -8.23 9.98
N PRO A 25 -4.99 -9.32 10.68
CA PRO A 25 -4.81 -10.65 10.12
C PRO A 25 -5.89 -10.90 9.06
N HIS A 26 -5.49 -11.44 7.91
CA HIS A 26 -6.35 -11.90 6.82
C HIS A 26 -7.05 -10.84 5.94
N THR A 27 -6.48 -9.64 5.76
CA THR A 27 -6.88 -8.83 4.60
C THR A 27 -6.24 -9.40 3.34
N GLN A 28 -7.06 -9.91 2.41
CA GLN A 28 -6.59 -10.22 1.06
C GLN A 28 -6.05 -8.94 0.43
N ARG A 29 -4.97 -9.04 -0.35
CA ARG A 29 -4.33 -7.89 -0.99
C ARG A 29 -4.14 -8.15 -2.47
N THR A 30 -4.21 -7.09 -3.25
CA THR A 30 -3.94 -7.13 -4.68
C THR A 30 -2.57 -6.53 -4.98
N ARG A 31 -1.95 -7.05 -6.03
CA ARG A 31 -0.74 -6.52 -6.65
C ARG A 31 -0.94 -6.63 -8.15
N VAL A 32 -0.85 -5.50 -8.86
CA VAL A 32 -1.14 -5.45 -10.29
C VAL A 32 0.15 -5.26 -11.08
N LEU A 33 0.39 -6.15 -12.05
CA LEU A 33 1.50 -6.03 -12.99
C LEU A 33 0.98 -5.39 -14.29
N ILE A 34 1.29 -4.11 -14.49
CA ILE A 34 0.95 -3.40 -15.74
C ILE A 34 2.21 -3.31 -16.58
N VAL A 35 2.16 -3.88 -17.79
CA VAL A 35 3.27 -3.88 -18.75
C VAL A 35 2.86 -3.08 -19.98
N SER A 36 3.69 -2.13 -20.38
CA SER A 36 3.52 -1.38 -21.63
C SER A 36 4.89 -1.10 -22.24
N GLU A 37 5.06 -1.40 -23.53
CA GLU A 37 6.32 -1.17 -24.27
C GLU A 37 7.56 -1.75 -23.57
N GLY A 38 7.43 -2.95 -22.97
CA GLY A 38 8.52 -3.60 -22.24
C GLY A 38 8.87 -2.95 -20.89
N LYS A 39 8.09 -1.96 -20.43
CA LYS A 39 8.24 -1.29 -19.13
C LYS A 39 7.15 -1.77 -18.16
N VAL A 40 7.46 -1.74 -16.86
CA VAL A 40 6.55 -2.10 -15.78
C VAL A 40 6.19 -0.86 -14.96
N LEU A 41 4.91 -0.68 -14.67
CA LEU A 41 4.47 0.36 -13.76
C LEU A 41 4.79 0.00 -12.31
N VAL A 42 5.46 0.92 -11.60
CA VAL A 42 5.75 0.82 -10.18
C VAL A 42 5.37 2.10 -9.46
N VAL A 43 4.98 1.98 -8.20
CA VAL A 43 4.62 3.10 -7.32
C VAL A 43 5.56 3.15 -6.12
N ARG A 44 5.70 4.34 -5.54
CA ARG A 44 6.44 4.56 -4.28
C ARG A 44 5.56 5.38 -3.34
N GLY A 45 4.86 4.68 -2.46
CA GLY A 45 3.93 5.30 -1.51
C GLY A 45 4.64 6.22 -0.51
N TRP A 46 3.99 7.33 -0.17
CA TRP A 46 4.47 8.27 0.86
C TRP A 46 4.52 7.61 2.25
N ILE A 47 3.49 6.81 2.58
CA ILE A 47 3.43 5.99 3.80
C ILE A 47 3.85 4.56 3.42
N SER A 48 5.13 4.38 3.12
CA SER A 48 5.71 3.08 2.82
C SER A 48 7.13 2.99 3.37
N ALA A 49 7.77 1.81 3.25
CA ALA A 49 9.19 1.64 3.57
C ALA A 49 10.14 2.38 2.61
N GLY A 50 9.64 3.29 1.76
CA GLY A 50 10.41 4.05 0.78
C GLY A 50 10.87 3.23 -0.42
N LYS A 51 10.34 2.01 -0.59
CA LYS A 51 10.69 1.08 -1.66
C LYS A 51 9.69 1.20 -2.81
N TRP A 52 10.17 0.94 -4.02
CA TRP A 52 9.30 0.73 -5.18
C TRP A 52 8.55 -0.60 -5.05
N GLY A 53 7.29 -0.61 -5.44
CA GLY A 53 6.45 -1.81 -5.45
C GLY A 53 5.42 -1.75 -6.58
N LEU A 54 4.79 -2.88 -6.84
CA LEU A 54 3.64 -2.95 -7.74
C LEU A 54 2.45 -2.19 -7.14
N PRO A 55 1.64 -1.51 -7.96
CA PRO A 55 0.39 -0.92 -7.52
C PRO A 55 -0.51 -1.96 -6.84
N GLY A 56 -1.24 -1.53 -5.83
CA GLY A 56 -2.23 -2.37 -5.17
C GLY A 56 -2.31 -2.19 -3.65
N GLY A 57 -3.40 -2.68 -3.08
CA GLY A 57 -3.72 -2.45 -1.68
C GLY A 57 -4.48 -3.60 -1.05
N GLY A 58 -5.17 -3.29 0.03
CA GLY A 58 -6.04 -4.25 0.71
C GLY A 58 -7.39 -4.31 0.01
N LEU A 59 -7.95 -5.51 -0.14
CA LEU A 59 -9.33 -5.66 -0.56
C LEU A 59 -10.27 -5.23 0.57
N HIS A 60 -11.34 -4.55 0.20
CA HIS A 60 -12.45 -4.33 1.10
C HIS A 60 -13.19 -5.64 1.40
N ARG A 61 -13.97 -5.66 2.49
CA ARG A 61 -14.71 -6.86 2.88
C ARG A 61 -15.77 -7.20 1.83
N GLY A 62 -15.61 -8.36 1.19
CA GLY A 62 -16.51 -8.82 0.13
C GLY A 62 -16.22 -8.23 -1.26
N GLU A 63 -15.14 -7.46 -1.41
CA GLU A 63 -14.69 -6.96 -2.71
C GLU A 63 -14.01 -8.09 -3.50
N ASP A 64 -14.38 -8.24 -4.77
CA ASP A 64 -13.73 -9.23 -5.63
C ASP A 64 -12.31 -8.76 -6.02
N PRO A 65 -11.34 -9.68 -6.16
CA PRO A 65 -9.95 -9.30 -6.42
C PRO A 65 -9.74 -8.46 -7.69
N PRO A 66 -10.37 -8.76 -8.85
CA PRO A 66 -10.27 -7.91 -10.04
C PRO A 66 -10.78 -6.47 -9.82
N THR A 67 -11.96 -6.29 -9.23
CA THR A 67 -12.51 -4.96 -8.95
C THR A 67 -11.61 -4.16 -8.02
N GLY A 68 -11.13 -4.79 -6.94
CA GLY A 68 -10.20 -4.14 -6.01
C GLY A 68 -8.86 -3.80 -6.67
N ALA A 69 -8.36 -4.64 -7.58
CA ALA A 69 -7.16 -4.33 -8.37
C ALA A 69 -7.34 -3.09 -9.25
N CYS A 70 -8.44 -2.99 -10.01
CA CYS A 70 -8.74 -1.82 -10.84
C CYS A 70 -8.92 -0.55 -10.00
N ARG A 71 -9.60 -0.65 -8.84
CA ARG A 71 -9.77 0.46 -7.89
C ARG A 71 -8.43 0.99 -7.40
N GLU A 72 -7.57 0.12 -6.89
CA GLU A 72 -6.26 0.50 -6.34
C GLU A 72 -5.35 1.13 -7.41
N VAL A 73 -5.33 0.58 -8.64
CA VAL A 73 -4.59 1.18 -9.76
C VAL A 73 -5.07 2.60 -10.03
N ARG A 74 -6.39 2.83 -10.05
CA ARG A 74 -6.97 4.16 -10.27
C ARG A 74 -6.62 5.12 -9.13
N GLU A 75 -6.69 4.68 -7.87
CA GLU A 75 -6.40 5.51 -6.71
C GLU A 75 -4.92 5.92 -6.64
N GLU A 76 -3.99 5.00 -6.90
CA GLU A 76 -2.55 5.26 -6.76
C GLU A 76 -1.94 5.95 -7.99
N THR A 77 -2.51 5.74 -9.19
CA THR A 77 -1.89 6.17 -10.46
C THR A 77 -2.79 7.02 -11.35
N GLY A 78 -4.11 7.04 -11.10
CA GLY A 78 -5.10 7.71 -11.95
C GLY A 78 -5.50 6.95 -13.21
N LEU A 79 -4.86 5.82 -13.51
CA LEU A 79 -5.14 5.01 -14.72
C LEU A 79 -6.44 4.22 -14.59
N ARG A 80 -7.09 3.96 -15.74
CA ARG A 80 -8.23 3.05 -15.84
C ARG A 80 -7.81 1.84 -16.67
N VAL A 81 -8.01 0.65 -16.11
CA VAL A 81 -7.65 -0.65 -16.68
C VAL A 81 -8.82 -1.61 -16.57
#